data_AF-A0A941RC84-F1
#
_entry.id   AF-A0A941RC84-F1
#
_cell.length_a   1.000
_cell.length_b   1.000
_cell.length_c   1.000
_cell.angle_alpha   90.00
_cell.angle_beta   90.00
_cell.angle_gamma   90.00
#
_symmetry.space_group_name_H-M   'P 1'
#
loop_
_entity.id
_entity.type
_entity.pdbx_description
1 polymer ?
#
loop_
_entity_poly.entity_id
_entity_poly.type
_entity_poly.pdbx_seq_one_letter_code
_entity_poly.pdbx_strand_id
1 'polypeptide(L)'
;MRSGVQINRRGCDLALCLILAATLGSCAQLKSAHTLSTPTQATPEQAAERERESQLPKAVQARSAENSHQSCRVTFDDEAALGQIYGQARSTLALKTSRGSNGQLQICDSTKHTNCWTYRQHCSRSDINLDTIGSAHYHLSMETGIECYTLPDPGDGLGRGFGRLVEWKCTDVDWVRTPRVLTSHDQSQWVKIWLSTTDTRAPMYFDLESIQVLPDTSIQLWFRKRDGTWWFWPELQANATWTLRDHVRDVSEVRIRGAKAGRTSSYVIGSVTVRD
;
A
#
# COMPACT_ATOMS: atom_id res chain seq x y z
N MET A 1 -78.37 -43.09 -12.61
CA MET A 1 -78.49 -44.37 -11.90
C MET A 1 -77.25 -44.54 -11.02
N ARG A 2 -77.45 -44.75 -9.70
CA ARG A 2 -76.67 -45.52 -8.70
C ARG A 2 -75.15 -45.65 -8.92
N SER A 3 -74.22 -45.40 -7.99
CA SER A 3 -74.14 -45.34 -6.52
C SER A 3 -72.87 -44.53 -6.18
N GLY A 4 -72.66 -43.84 -5.05
CA GLY A 4 -73.24 -44.00 -3.73
C GLY A 4 -72.30 -44.78 -2.79
N VAL A 5 -71.33 -44.06 -2.16
CA VAL A 5 -70.97 -44.15 -0.71
C VAL A 5 -70.19 -45.43 -0.29
N GLN A 6 -69.15 -45.46 0.57
CA GLN A 6 -68.91 -44.90 1.91
C GLN A 6 -67.41 -45.10 2.26
N ILE A 7 -66.65 -44.07 2.68
CA ILE A 7 -66.33 -43.67 4.08
C ILE A 7 -65.75 -44.78 4.97
N ASN A 8 -64.52 -44.57 5.44
CA ASN A 8 -64.08 -44.71 6.84
C ASN A 8 -62.59 -44.31 6.95
N ARG A 9 -62.07 -43.67 7.99
CA ARG A 9 -62.63 -42.98 9.18
C ARG A 9 -61.42 -42.42 9.94
N ARG A 10 -61.57 -41.21 10.48
CA ARG A 10 -61.00 -40.67 11.74
C ARG A 10 -59.46 -40.53 11.88
N GLY A 11 -58.95 -39.42 12.42
CA GLY A 11 -59.68 -38.34 13.07
C GLY A 11 -58.80 -37.32 13.81
N CYS A 12 -59.52 -36.46 14.54
CA CYS A 12 -59.14 -35.56 15.63
C CYS A 12 -58.18 -34.41 15.27
N ASP A 13 -58.68 -33.19 15.13
CA ASP A 13 -59.11 -32.24 16.20
C ASP A 13 -57.96 -31.36 16.69
N LEU A 14 -58.21 -30.04 16.68
CA LEU A 14 -57.79 -29.01 17.66
C LEU A 14 -56.27 -28.93 18.00
N ALA A 15 -55.58 -27.79 17.98
CA ALA A 15 -56.00 -26.47 18.38
C ALA A 15 -54.93 -25.43 17.99
N LEU A 16 -55.43 -24.23 17.73
CA LEU A 16 -54.74 -22.95 17.87
C LEU A 16 -54.20 -22.82 19.30
N CYS A 17 -52.91 -22.51 19.51
CA CYS A 17 -52.41 -21.60 20.56
C CYS A 17 -50.87 -21.47 20.56
N LEU A 18 -50.41 -20.22 20.36
CA LEU A 18 -49.36 -19.51 21.11
C LEU A 18 -48.01 -20.21 21.37
N ILE A 19 -46.93 -19.73 20.74
CA ILE A 19 -45.76 -19.15 21.46
C ILE A 19 -45.16 -18.00 20.63
N LEU A 20 -45.17 -16.81 21.22
CA LEU A 20 -44.38 -15.63 20.84
C LEU A 20 -42.89 -15.83 21.18
N ALA A 21 -42.04 -15.11 20.45
CA ALA A 21 -40.66 -14.72 20.79
C ALA A 21 -39.53 -15.72 20.48
N ALA A 22 -38.91 -15.52 19.31
CA ALA A 22 -37.45 -15.58 19.17
C ALA A 22 -37.02 -14.46 18.21
N THR A 23 -36.88 -13.28 18.79
CA THR A 23 -36.17 -12.13 18.23
C THR A 23 -34.69 -12.45 17.99
N LEU A 24 -34.13 -11.86 16.93
CA LEU A 24 -32.74 -11.43 16.80
C LEU A 24 -31.66 -12.53 16.82
N GLY A 25 -31.01 -12.76 15.68
CA GLY A 25 -29.76 -13.53 15.69
C GLY A 25 -29.35 -14.13 14.36
N SER A 26 -29.30 -13.35 13.30
CA SER A 26 -28.35 -13.67 12.22
C SER A 26 -27.40 -12.50 12.15
N CYS A 27 -26.43 -12.57 13.07
CA CYS A 27 -25.23 -11.77 13.05
C CYS A 27 -24.72 -11.73 11.62
N ALA A 28 -24.63 -10.53 11.07
CA ALA A 28 -23.53 -10.23 10.18
C ALA A 28 -22.29 -10.90 10.80
N GLN A 29 -21.65 -11.80 10.07
CA GLN A 29 -20.27 -12.16 10.37
C GLN A 29 -19.51 -10.84 10.35
N LEU A 30 -19.37 -10.22 11.52
CA LEU A 30 -18.31 -9.28 11.80
C LEU A 30 -17.06 -10.01 11.36
N LYS A 31 -16.51 -9.61 10.21
CA LYS A 31 -15.13 -9.93 9.85
C LYS A 31 -14.35 -9.72 11.13
N SER A 32 -13.73 -10.78 11.63
CA SER A 32 -12.84 -10.71 12.78
C SER A 32 -11.99 -9.47 12.59
N ALA A 33 -12.16 -8.47 13.45
CA ALA A 33 -11.31 -7.30 13.43
C ALA A 33 -9.91 -7.87 13.68
N HIS A 34 -9.05 -7.85 12.66
CA HIS A 34 -7.70 -8.36 12.81
C HIS A 34 -7.02 -7.51 13.88
N THR A 35 -6.94 -8.05 15.10
CA THR A 35 -6.32 -7.35 16.22
C THR A 35 -4.83 -7.24 15.91
N LEU A 36 -4.33 -6.02 15.79
CA LEU A 36 -2.91 -5.79 15.60
C LEU A 36 -2.17 -6.27 16.85
N SER A 37 -1.25 -7.23 16.67
CA SER A 37 -0.38 -7.69 17.75
C SER A 37 0.68 -6.62 18.07
N THR A 38 1.30 -6.71 19.25
CA THR A 38 2.48 -5.90 19.55
C THR A 38 3.63 -6.26 18.59
N PRO A 39 4.35 -5.28 18.01
CA PRO A 39 5.50 -5.56 17.16
C PRO A 39 6.65 -6.18 17.95
N THR A 40 7.45 -6.99 17.29
CA THR A 40 8.64 -7.63 17.85
C THR A 40 9.85 -6.73 17.66
N GLN A 41 10.66 -6.53 18.70
CA GLN A 41 11.95 -5.88 18.55
C GLN A 41 12.93 -6.83 17.85
N ALA A 42 13.65 -6.34 16.86
CA ALA A 42 14.63 -7.11 16.11
C ALA A 42 15.84 -7.48 16.98
N THR A 43 16.39 -8.67 16.76
CA THR A 43 17.70 -9.04 17.33
C THR A 43 18.81 -8.19 16.74
N PRO A 44 19.99 -8.10 17.37
CA PRO A 44 21.14 -7.38 16.82
C PRO A 44 21.52 -7.83 15.40
N GLU A 45 21.44 -9.12 15.11
CA GLU A 45 21.76 -9.70 13.80
C GLU A 45 20.76 -9.26 12.74
N GLN A 46 19.47 -9.31 13.08
CA GLN A 46 18.39 -8.85 12.22
C GLN A 46 18.52 -7.35 11.94
N ALA A 47 18.78 -6.53 12.96
CA ALA A 47 19.01 -5.10 12.82
C ALA A 47 20.21 -4.81 11.91
N ALA A 48 21.35 -5.50 12.12
CA ALA A 48 22.54 -5.34 11.29
C ALA A 48 22.27 -5.70 9.81
N GLU A 49 21.43 -6.69 9.55
CA GLU A 49 20.99 -7.02 8.18
C GLU A 49 20.18 -5.87 7.56
N ARG A 50 19.23 -5.28 8.31
CA ARG A 50 18.45 -4.13 7.84
C ARG A 50 19.36 -2.92 7.56
N GLU A 51 20.37 -2.67 8.38
CA GLU A 51 21.32 -1.58 8.14
C GLU A 51 22.17 -1.81 6.88
N ARG A 52 22.63 -3.04 6.61
CA ARG A 52 23.44 -3.33 5.42
C ARG A 52 22.72 -3.08 4.10
N GLU A 53 21.40 -3.25 4.08
CA GLU A 53 20.62 -3.11 2.86
C GLU A 53 20.41 -1.64 2.42
N SER A 54 20.56 -0.66 3.32
CA SER A 54 20.33 0.76 3.01
C SER A 54 21.56 1.59 3.34
N GLN A 55 21.88 2.58 2.50
CA GLN A 55 22.83 3.61 2.90
C GLN A 55 22.18 4.45 4.02
N LEU A 56 22.84 4.48 5.18
CA LEU A 56 22.39 5.23 6.35
C LEU A 56 22.16 6.71 6.00
N PRO A 57 21.02 7.31 6.37
CA PRO A 57 20.91 8.75 6.36
C PRO A 57 21.90 9.34 7.37
N LYS A 58 22.72 10.31 6.92
CA LYS A 58 23.79 10.92 7.74
C LYS A 58 23.27 11.74 8.92
N ALA A 59 22.00 12.16 8.89
CA ALA A 59 21.26 12.73 10.00
C ALA A 59 19.75 12.70 9.69
N VAL A 60 18.93 12.37 10.68
CA VAL A 60 17.46 12.43 10.59
C VAL A 60 16.98 13.62 11.43
N GLN A 61 16.25 14.54 10.81
CA GLN A 61 15.78 15.76 11.45
C GLN A 61 14.65 15.46 12.44
N ALA A 62 14.70 16.12 13.60
CA ALA A 62 13.63 16.09 14.59
C ALA A 62 12.38 16.82 14.05
N ARG A 63 11.21 16.36 14.47
CA ARG A 63 9.94 17.04 14.19
C ARG A 63 9.90 18.40 14.90
N SER A 64 9.38 19.42 14.23
CA SER A 64 9.13 20.72 14.86
C SER A 64 7.98 20.59 15.84
N ALA A 65 8.20 20.93 17.11
CA ALA A 65 7.20 20.81 18.18
C ALA A 65 6.11 21.90 18.15
N GLU A 66 6.26 22.93 17.32
CA GLU A 66 5.48 24.17 17.42
C GLU A 66 4.23 24.21 16.52
N ASN A 67 3.88 23.14 15.81
CA ASN A 67 2.79 23.18 14.84
C ASN A 67 1.93 21.91 14.85
N SER A 68 0.66 22.05 14.43
CA SER A 68 -0.26 20.91 14.32
C SER A 68 0.26 19.91 13.28
N HIS A 69 0.65 18.72 13.76
CA HIS A 69 0.99 17.58 12.92
C HIS A 69 -0.17 17.25 11.97
N GLN A 70 0.09 17.15 10.66
CA GLN A 70 -0.95 16.90 9.66
C GLN A 70 -0.81 15.48 9.08
N SER A 71 -1.94 14.76 9.05
CA SER A 71 -2.01 13.47 8.38
C SER A 71 -2.00 13.68 6.86
N CYS A 72 -1.17 12.92 6.16
CA CYS A 72 -1.03 12.89 4.72
C CYS A 72 -1.32 11.47 4.23
N ARG A 73 -2.37 11.33 3.42
CA ARG A 73 -2.74 10.06 2.80
C ARG A 73 -2.15 9.99 1.39
N VAL A 74 -1.48 8.88 1.10
CA VAL A 74 -0.94 8.54 -0.23
C VAL A 74 -1.78 7.43 -0.82
N THR A 75 -2.37 7.70 -1.97
CA THR A 75 -3.19 6.78 -2.78
C THR A 75 -2.59 6.56 -4.17
N PHE A 76 -1.32 6.92 -4.36
CA PHE A 76 -0.54 6.73 -5.60
C PHE A 76 -1.16 7.38 -6.86
N ASP A 77 -2.13 8.27 -6.68
CA ASP A 77 -2.90 8.97 -7.71
C ASP A 77 -2.66 10.49 -7.69
N ASP A 78 -1.76 10.99 -6.84
CA ASP A 78 -1.41 12.41 -6.76
C ASP A 78 -0.81 12.91 -8.09
N GLU A 79 -1.53 13.81 -8.74
CA GLU A 79 -1.16 14.36 -10.05
C GLU A 79 0.17 15.12 -10.01
N ALA A 80 0.57 15.73 -8.89
CA ALA A 80 1.86 16.39 -8.81
C ALA A 80 3.01 15.36 -8.71
N ALA A 81 2.81 14.27 -7.97
CA ALA A 81 3.74 13.15 -7.87
C ALA A 81 3.88 12.41 -9.20
N LEU A 82 2.76 12.22 -9.91
CA LEU A 82 2.70 11.54 -11.21
C LEU A 82 3.08 12.46 -12.37
N GLY A 83 2.73 13.74 -12.31
CA GLY A 83 3.04 14.77 -13.31
C GLY A 83 4.51 15.17 -13.25
N GLN A 84 5.15 15.06 -12.07
CA GLN A 84 6.61 15.01 -11.97
C GLN A 84 7.22 13.79 -12.67
N ILE A 85 6.39 12.89 -13.17
CA ILE A 85 6.83 11.68 -13.80
C ILE A 85 5.86 11.25 -14.90
N TYR A 86 5.57 12.15 -15.84
CA TYR A 86 4.60 11.90 -16.92
C TYR A 86 4.86 10.56 -17.65
N GLY A 87 6.12 10.14 -17.77
CA GLY A 87 6.46 8.81 -18.27
C GLY A 87 6.16 7.64 -17.32
N GLN A 88 6.19 7.83 -16.01
CA GLN A 88 5.66 6.84 -15.03
C GLN A 88 4.15 6.85 -14.91
N ALA A 89 3.47 7.94 -15.24
CA ALA A 89 2.01 7.92 -15.27
C ALA A 89 1.54 6.87 -16.30
N ARG A 90 2.24 6.76 -17.43
CA ARG A 90 1.97 5.78 -18.49
C ARG A 90 2.67 4.44 -18.26
N SER A 91 3.92 4.46 -17.79
CA SER A 91 4.72 3.25 -17.54
C SER A 91 4.17 2.45 -16.36
N THR A 92 4.09 1.14 -16.53
CA THR A 92 3.84 0.24 -15.40
C THR A 92 5.00 0.17 -14.42
N LEU A 93 6.21 0.58 -14.82
CA LEU A 93 7.42 0.52 -14.02
C LEU A 93 7.70 1.87 -13.35
N ALA A 94 7.85 1.87 -12.03
CA ALA A 94 8.32 3.04 -11.28
C ALA A 94 9.85 3.12 -11.33
N LEU A 95 10.37 4.21 -11.89
CA LEU A 95 11.80 4.44 -12.11
C LEU A 95 12.35 5.48 -11.14
N LYS A 96 13.66 5.42 -10.85
CA LYS A 96 14.27 6.53 -10.10
C LYS A 96 14.35 7.77 -10.99
N THR A 97 13.79 8.85 -10.49
CA THR A 97 13.74 10.16 -11.14
C THR A 97 14.61 11.14 -10.36
N SER A 98 15.16 12.12 -11.07
CA SER A 98 15.86 13.27 -10.50
C SER A 98 15.42 14.54 -11.22
N ARG A 99 15.83 15.70 -10.69
CA ARG A 99 15.61 16.99 -11.35
C ARG A 99 16.94 17.54 -11.86
N GLY A 100 17.01 17.85 -13.15
CA GLY A 100 18.16 18.48 -13.78
C GLY A 100 18.33 19.94 -13.33
N SER A 101 19.45 20.56 -13.68
CA SER A 101 19.77 21.95 -13.34
C SER A 101 18.77 22.96 -13.91
N ASN A 102 18.10 22.64 -15.01
CA ASN A 102 17.03 23.43 -15.62
C ASN A 102 15.66 23.22 -14.96
N GLY A 103 15.58 22.45 -13.87
CA GLY A 103 14.34 22.14 -13.19
C GLY A 103 13.49 21.06 -13.88
N GLN A 104 13.89 20.55 -15.04
CA GLN A 104 13.17 19.47 -15.72
C GLN A 104 13.50 18.11 -15.09
N LEU A 105 12.58 17.17 -15.26
CA LEU A 105 12.71 15.83 -14.71
C LEU A 105 13.48 14.95 -15.68
N GLN A 106 14.32 14.08 -15.14
CA GLN A 106 15.17 13.17 -15.91
C GLN A 106 15.37 11.87 -15.14
N ILE A 107 15.73 10.81 -15.87
CA ILE A 107 16.11 9.54 -15.25
C ILE A 107 17.28 9.78 -14.29
N CYS A 108 17.16 9.26 -13.07
CA CYS A 108 18.23 9.36 -12.09
C CYS A 108 19.40 8.46 -12.46
N ASP A 109 20.55 9.08 -12.73
CA ASP A 109 21.88 8.49 -12.58
C ASP A 109 22.44 8.78 -11.18
N SER A 110 22.50 7.77 -10.31
CA SER A 110 22.98 7.93 -8.92
C SER A 110 24.47 8.24 -8.80
N THR A 111 25.23 8.18 -9.90
CA THR A 111 26.64 8.62 -9.93
C THR A 111 26.77 10.12 -10.19
N LYS A 112 25.71 10.77 -10.70
CA LYS A 112 25.70 12.19 -11.08
C LYS A 112 24.71 13.02 -10.27
N HIS A 113 23.65 12.40 -9.77
CA HIS A 113 22.58 13.08 -9.05
C HIS A 113 22.60 12.73 -7.58
N THR A 114 22.39 13.73 -6.74
CA THR A 114 22.38 13.60 -5.27
C THR A 114 20.96 13.49 -4.70
N ASN A 115 19.92 13.80 -5.48
CA ASN A 115 18.52 13.73 -5.08
C ASN A 115 17.74 12.88 -6.07
N CYS A 116 17.65 11.59 -5.78
CA CYS A 116 16.90 10.62 -6.57
C CYS A 116 15.79 10.00 -5.75
N TRP A 117 14.62 9.84 -6.37
CA TRP A 117 13.45 9.23 -5.74
C TRP A 117 12.68 8.41 -6.76
N THR A 118 12.01 7.34 -6.32
CA THR A 118 11.12 6.56 -7.19
C THR A 118 9.72 7.20 -7.23
N TYR A 119 9.10 7.41 -6.06
CA TYR A 119 7.84 8.14 -5.91
C TYR A 119 7.96 9.15 -4.78
N ARG A 120 7.48 10.38 -5.02
CA ARG A 120 7.49 11.46 -4.04
C ARG A 120 6.19 12.25 -4.15
N GLN A 121 5.44 12.27 -3.06
CA GLN A 121 4.25 13.10 -2.94
C GLN A 121 4.53 14.23 -1.94
N HIS A 122 4.16 15.44 -2.32
CA HIS A 122 4.24 16.58 -1.44
C HIS A 122 3.10 16.50 -0.42
N CYS A 123 3.46 16.48 0.85
CA CYS A 123 2.57 16.72 1.97
C CYS A 123 2.80 18.17 2.44
N SER A 124 1.84 18.75 3.17
CA SER A 124 1.83 20.15 3.60
C SER A 124 3.21 20.76 3.95
N ARG A 125 4.07 20.03 4.68
CA ARG A 125 5.39 20.51 5.12
C ARG A 125 6.55 19.55 4.88
N SER A 126 6.27 18.42 4.25
CA SER A 126 7.23 17.33 4.07
C SER A 126 6.94 16.65 2.73
N ASP A 127 7.89 15.89 2.21
CA ASP A 127 7.60 14.97 1.13
C ASP A 127 7.67 13.55 1.68
N ILE A 128 6.64 12.76 1.39
CA ILE A 128 6.70 11.32 1.59
C ILE A 128 7.34 10.69 0.36
N ASN A 129 8.36 9.88 0.61
CA ASN A 129 9.13 9.19 -0.40
C ASN A 129 8.88 7.68 -0.26
N LEU A 130 8.61 7.01 -1.39
CA LEU A 130 8.54 5.56 -1.47
C LEU A 130 9.59 5.07 -2.47
N ASP A 131 10.67 4.52 -1.94
CA ASP A 131 11.85 4.09 -2.70
C ASP A 131 12.06 2.59 -2.62
N THR A 132 12.79 2.04 -3.59
CA THR A 132 13.27 0.66 -3.52
C THR A 132 14.67 0.57 -2.90
N ILE A 133 14.89 -0.58 -2.25
CA ILE A 133 16.18 -0.94 -1.66
C ILE A 133 16.93 -1.88 -2.62
N GLY A 134 18.23 -1.62 -2.83
CA GLY A 134 19.06 -2.42 -3.74
C GLY A 134 18.66 -2.24 -5.21
N SER A 135 18.71 -3.33 -5.99
CA SER A 135 18.33 -3.37 -7.41
C SER A 135 16.85 -3.66 -7.66
N ALA A 136 16.01 -3.56 -6.63
CA ALA A 136 14.58 -3.80 -6.71
C ALA A 136 13.83 -2.66 -7.44
N HIS A 137 12.62 -2.95 -7.90
CA HIS A 137 11.67 -1.97 -8.42
C HIS A 137 10.24 -2.32 -8.01
N TYR A 138 9.33 -1.38 -8.15
CA TYR A 138 7.90 -1.66 -8.04
C TYR A 138 7.17 -1.08 -9.24
N HIS A 139 5.93 -1.50 -9.38
CA HIS A 139 5.01 -1.06 -10.39
C HIS A 139 3.95 -0.16 -9.77
N LEU A 140 3.52 0.84 -10.53
CA LEU A 140 2.32 1.61 -10.21
C LEU A 140 1.20 1.09 -11.11
N SER A 141 0.49 0.09 -10.62
CA SER A 141 -0.56 -0.63 -11.36
C SER A 141 -1.93 -0.02 -11.09
N MET A 142 -2.96 -0.40 -11.84
CA MET A 142 -4.35 -0.16 -11.40
C MET A 142 -4.71 -1.10 -10.24
N GLU A 143 -5.77 -0.80 -9.49
CA GLU A 143 -6.30 -1.70 -8.45
C GLU A 143 -6.64 -3.10 -8.98
N THR A 144 -7.06 -3.21 -10.25
CA THR A 144 -7.34 -4.46 -10.95
C THR A 144 -6.09 -5.15 -11.51
N GLY A 145 -4.90 -4.56 -11.29
CA GLY A 145 -3.63 -4.99 -11.89
C GLY A 145 -3.39 -4.36 -13.26
N ILE A 146 -2.51 -4.99 -14.05
CA ILE A 146 -2.25 -4.61 -15.44
C ILE A 146 -3.13 -5.49 -16.33
N GLU A 147 -4.15 -4.90 -16.96
CA GLU A 147 -5.08 -5.65 -17.82
C GLU A 147 -4.50 -5.86 -19.23
N CYS A 148 -3.86 -4.84 -19.80
CA CYS A 148 -3.23 -4.91 -21.10
C CYS A 148 -2.16 -3.81 -21.29
N TYR A 149 -1.33 -3.99 -22.31
CA TYR A 149 -0.33 -3.01 -22.73
C TYR A 149 -0.81 -2.26 -23.98
N THR A 150 -0.71 -0.94 -23.94
CA THR A 150 -1.02 -0.07 -25.07
C THR A 150 0.15 -0.06 -26.06
N LEU A 151 -0.03 0.60 -27.21
CA LEU A 151 1.08 0.77 -28.15
C LEU A 151 2.19 1.61 -27.48
N PRO A 152 3.48 1.23 -27.66
CA PRO A 152 4.59 1.98 -27.10
C PRO A 152 4.61 3.43 -27.61
N ASP A 153 4.83 4.37 -26.72
CA ASP A 153 5.01 5.78 -27.00
C ASP A 153 6.35 6.26 -26.45
N PRO A 154 7.05 7.22 -27.11
CA PRO A 154 8.26 7.84 -26.56
C PRO A 154 8.13 8.32 -25.11
N GLY A 155 6.92 8.70 -24.68
CA GLY A 155 6.61 9.09 -23.32
C GLY A 155 6.66 7.96 -22.29
N ASP A 156 6.57 6.67 -22.67
CA ASP A 156 6.49 5.53 -21.73
C ASP A 156 7.84 5.20 -21.04
N GLY A 157 8.94 5.84 -21.45
CA GLY A 157 10.26 5.59 -20.88
C GLY A 157 10.73 4.14 -21.10
N LEU A 158 11.16 3.46 -20.03
CA LEU A 158 11.60 2.06 -20.07
C LEU A 158 10.45 1.05 -19.85
N GLY A 159 9.26 1.52 -19.49
CA GLY A 159 8.07 0.69 -19.37
C GLY A 159 7.24 0.68 -20.66
N ARG A 160 6.16 -0.09 -20.66
CA ARG A 160 5.10 0.03 -21.67
C ARG A 160 3.92 0.76 -21.06
N GLY A 161 3.26 1.60 -21.85
CA GLY A 161 1.93 2.11 -21.53
C GLY A 161 0.99 0.97 -21.14
N PHE A 162 0.16 1.19 -20.11
CA PHE A 162 -0.89 0.25 -19.71
C PHE A 162 -2.29 0.83 -19.97
N GLY A 163 -3.24 -0.07 -20.21
CA GLY A 163 -4.62 0.28 -20.51
C GLY A 163 -5.62 -0.69 -19.89
N ARG A 164 -6.89 -0.52 -20.23
CA ARG A 164 -7.99 -1.44 -19.87
C ARG A 164 -8.44 -2.24 -21.08
N LEU A 165 -8.89 -3.46 -20.82
CA LEU A 165 -9.54 -4.27 -21.85
C LEU A 165 -11.00 -3.84 -22.00
N VAL A 166 -11.30 -3.15 -23.09
CA VAL A 166 -12.67 -2.76 -23.47
C VAL A 166 -13.00 -3.45 -24.78
N GLU A 167 -14.00 -4.33 -24.78
CA GLU A 167 -14.43 -5.09 -25.96
C GLU A 167 -13.26 -5.79 -26.68
N TRP A 168 -12.36 -6.42 -25.92
CA TRP A 168 -11.14 -7.10 -26.41
C TRP A 168 -10.06 -6.21 -27.02
N LYS A 169 -10.21 -4.88 -26.94
CA LYS A 169 -9.20 -3.91 -27.34
C LYS A 169 -8.55 -3.29 -26.12
N CYS A 170 -7.22 -3.18 -26.14
CA CYS A 170 -6.51 -2.40 -25.14
C CYS A 170 -6.76 -0.91 -25.39
N THR A 171 -7.38 -0.25 -24.43
CA THR A 171 -7.78 1.15 -24.51
C THR A 171 -7.00 1.95 -23.48
N ASP A 172 -6.43 3.06 -23.92
CA ASP A 172 -5.74 4.00 -23.03
C ASP A 172 -6.69 4.49 -21.94
N VAL A 173 -6.18 4.59 -20.72
CA VAL A 173 -6.91 5.21 -19.61
C VAL A 173 -6.49 6.67 -19.47
N ASP A 174 -7.30 7.47 -18.78
CA ASP A 174 -6.81 8.74 -18.26
C ASP A 174 -5.76 8.45 -17.19
N TRP A 175 -4.50 8.32 -17.59
CA TRP A 175 -3.42 7.94 -16.69
C TRP A 175 -3.33 8.92 -15.51
N VAL A 176 -3.55 10.20 -15.71
CA VAL A 176 -3.43 11.18 -14.61
C VAL A 176 -4.49 10.92 -13.55
N ARG A 177 -5.72 10.63 -13.96
CA ARG A 177 -6.87 10.51 -13.05
C ARG A 177 -7.22 9.09 -12.63
N THR A 178 -6.59 8.09 -13.23
CA THR A 178 -6.87 6.69 -12.90
C THR A 178 -6.18 6.33 -11.58
N PRO A 179 -6.94 5.84 -10.57
CA PRO A 179 -6.37 5.40 -9.30
C PRO A 179 -5.32 4.31 -9.51
N ARG A 180 -4.26 4.36 -8.71
CA ARG A 180 -3.15 3.41 -8.77
C ARG A 180 -2.88 2.78 -7.42
N VAL A 181 -2.11 1.70 -7.48
CA VAL A 181 -1.61 0.98 -6.32
C VAL A 181 -0.13 0.70 -6.51
N LEU A 182 0.59 0.62 -5.41
CA LEU A 182 1.95 0.13 -5.45
C LEU A 182 1.90 -1.40 -5.50
N THR A 183 2.50 -1.99 -6.53
CA THR A 183 2.65 -3.43 -6.70
C THR A 183 4.13 -3.77 -6.72
N SER A 184 4.62 -4.58 -5.78
CA SER A 184 6.03 -5.01 -5.85
C SER A 184 6.28 -5.87 -7.09
N HIS A 185 7.52 -5.92 -7.60
CA HIS A 185 7.79 -6.89 -8.67
C HIS A 185 7.71 -8.33 -8.16
N ASP A 186 8.18 -8.59 -6.94
CA ASP A 186 7.98 -9.88 -6.25
C ASP A 186 7.91 -9.70 -4.72
N GLN A 187 7.63 -10.77 -3.97
CA GLN A 187 7.49 -10.71 -2.51
C GLN A 187 8.80 -10.44 -1.75
N SER A 188 9.96 -10.68 -2.37
CA SER A 188 11.26 -10.46 -1.74
C SER A 188 11.72 -9.00 -1.81
N GLN A 189 11.09 -8.20 -2.66
CA GLN A 189 11.52 -6.82 -2.91
C GLN A 189 11.03 -5.85 -1.84
N TRP A 190 11.97 -5.08 -1.30
CA TRP A 190 11.70 -4.10 -0.27
C TRP A 190 11.31 -2.74 -0.86
N VAL A 191 10.24 -2.17 -0.33
CA VAL A 191 9.91 -0.75 -0.47
C VAL A 191 10.15 -0.05 0.86
N LYS A 192 10.84 1.08 0.82
CA LYS A 192 11.13 1.96 1.95
C LYS A 192 10.25 3.19 1.86
N ILE A 193 9.56 3.49 2.96
CA ILE A 193 8.79 4.71 3.17
C ILE A 193 9.58 5.58 4.15
N TRP A 194 9.79 6.84 3.78
CA TRP A 194 10.45 7.82 4.64
C TRP A 194 9.99 9.24 4.29
N LEU A 195 10.08 10.16 5.25
CA LEU A 195 9.75 11.57 5.04
C LEU A 195 11.01 12.40 4.88
N SER A 196 10.93 13.43 4.04
CA SER A 196 11.95 14.45 3.88
C SER A 196 11.41 15.84 4.07
N THR A 197 12.24 16.78 4.52
CA THR A 197 11.93 18.20 4.43
C THR A 197 11.80 18.65 2.96
N THR A 198 10.97 19.64 2.71
CA THR A 198 10.66 20.11 1.34
C THR A 198 11.79 20.90 0.68
N ASP A 199 12.62 21.52 1.51
CA ASP A 199 13.62 22.52 1.17
C ASP A 199 15.01 21.88 1.09
N THR A 200 15.42 21.19 2.15
CA THR A 200 16.72 20.52 2.22
C THR A 200 16.70 19.06 1.77
N ARG A 201 15.51 18.45 1.59
CA ARG A 201 15.33 17.03 1.27
C ARG A 201 15.99 16.10 2.28
N ALA A 202 16.23 16.60 3.49
CA ALA A 202 16.83 15.85 4.56
C ALA A 202 15.79 14.91 5.17
N PRO A 203 16.15 13.65 5.49
CA PRO A 203 15.25 12.73 6.16
C PRO A 203 14.74 13.30 7.49
N MET A 204 13.49 13.02 7.85
CA MET A 204 12.88 13.45 9.12
C MET A 204 12.11 12.31 9.79
N TYR A 205 11.93 12.41 11.10
CA TYR A 205 11.08 11.49 11.85
C TYR A 205 9.60 11.72 11.56
N PHE A 206 8.81 10.64 11.59
CA PHE A 206 7.37 10.69 11.32
C PHE A 206 6.61 9.60 12.08
N ASP A 207 5.29 9.66 12.03
CA ASP A 207 4.41 8.58 12.48
C ASP A 207 3.76 7.91 11.26
N LEU A 208 3.64 6.58 11.26
CA LEU A 208 2.81 5.86 10.29
C LEU A 208 1.47 5.53 10.96
N GLU A 209 0.39 6.14 10.46
CA GLU A 209 -0.94 5.98 11.06
C GLU A 209 -1.63 4.72 10.55
N SER A 210 -1.56 4.46 9.25
CA SER A 210 -2.19 3.27 8.65
C SER A 210 -1.54 2.83 7.35
N ILE A 211 -1.72 1.55 7.02
CA ILE A 211 -1.40 0.97 5.71
C ILE A 211 -2.54 0.08 5.23
N GLN A 212 -2.94 0.24 3.97
CA GLN A 212 -3.92 -0.61 3.32
C GLN A 212 -3.20 -1.67 2.49
N VAL A 213 -3.28 -2.91 2.94
CA VAL A 213 -2.75 -4.08 2.24
C VAL A 213 -3.89 -4.68 1.43
N LEU A 214 -3.76 -4.65 0.11
CA LEU A 214 -4.76 -5.20 -0.80
C LEU A 214 -4.73 -6.74 -0.77
N PRO A 215 -5.69 -7.43 -1.41
CA PRO A 215 -5.79 -8.89 -1.36
C PRO A 215 -4.55 -9.68 -1.83
N ASP A 216 -4.66 -11.00 -1.70
CA ASP A 216 -3.75 -12.04 -2.20
C ASP A 216 -2.44 -12.26 -1.43
N THR A 217 -1.73 -11.19 -1.04
CA THR A 217 -0.40 -11.35 -0.44
C THR A 217 -0.21 -10.49 0.80
N SER A 218 -0.04 -11.16 1.96
CA SER A 218 0.31 -10.53 3.23
C SER A 218 1.71 -9.91 3.16
N ILE A 219 1.95 -8.87 3.96
CA ILE A 219 3.25 -8.18 4.04
C ILE A 219 3.92 -8.42 5.38
N GLN A 220 5.24 -8.27 5.43
CA GLN A 220 5.93 -7.94 6.67
C GLN A 220 6.25 -6.45 6.68
N LEU A 221 6.20 -5.84 7.86
CA LEU A 221 6.45 -4.41 8.03
C LEU A 221 7.49 -4.21 9.11
N TRP A 222 8.57 -3.55 8.75
CA TRP A 222 9.69 -3.17 9.62
C TRP A 222 9.72 -1.67 9.79
N PHE A 223 10.15 -1.18 10.94
CA PHE A 223 10.31 0.24 11.18
C PHE A 223 11.45 0.51 12.15
N ARG A 224 12.11 1.65 11.95
CA ARG A 224 13.25 2.08 12.78
C ARG A 224 12.83 3.25 13.66
N LYS A 225 12.90 3.07 14.97
CA LYS A 225 12.58 4.12 15.95
C LYS A 225 13.72 5.13 16.07
N ARG A 226 13.40 6.27 16.69
CA ARG A 226 14.35 7.36 16.98
C ARG A 226 15.60 6.95 17.75
N ASP A 227 15.48 5.98 18.65
CA ASP A 227 16.60 5.41 19.42
C ASP A 227 17.51 4.49 18.58
N GLY A 228 17.20 4.30 17.30
CA GLY A 228 17.94 3.46 16.38
C GLY A 228 17.52 1.99 16.40
N THR A 229 16.60 1.58 17.27
CA THR A 229 16.13 0.19 17.35
C THR A 229 15.20 -0.16 16.20
N TRP A 230 15.29 -1.40 15.74
CA TRP A 230 14.43 -1.97 14.70
C TRP A 230 13.32 -2.79 15.33
N TRP A 231 12.12 -2.63 14.79
CA TRP A 231 10.91 -3.33 15.21
C TRP A 231 10.14 -3.80 13.99
N PHE A 232 9.37 -4.88 14.11
CA PHE A 232 8.64 -5.41 12.98
C PHE A 232 7.42 -6.25 13.34
N TRP A 233 6.52 -6.37 12.37
CA TRP A 233 5.55 -7.45 12.29
C TRP A 233 5.97 -8.43 11.21
N PRO A 234 6.10 -9.73 11.52
CA PRO A 234 6.44 -10.73 10.52
C PRO A 234 5.34 -10.92 9.48
N GLU A 235 4.09 -10.62 9.85
CA GLU A 235 2.94 -10.75 8.98
C GLU A 235 1.83 -9.78 9.36
N LEU A 236 1.44 -8.93 8.41
CA LEU A 236 0.20 -8.18 8.36
C LEU A 236 -0.63 -8.77 7.22
N GLN A 237 -1.78 -9.35 7.56
CA GLN A 237 -2.65 -10.04 6.61
C GLN A 237 -3.09 -9.12 5.46
N ALA A 238 -3.20 -9.72 4.27
CA ALA A 238 -3.79 -9.10 3.10
C ALA A 238 -5.26 -8.75 3.30
N ASN A 239 -5.81 -7.95 2.37
CA ASN A 239 -7.22 -7.55 2.36
C ASN A 239 -7.66 -6.82 3.64
N ALA A 240 -6.79 -5.97 4.18
CA ALA A 240 -7.01 -5.26 5.43
C ALA A 240 -6.37 -3.87 5.43
N THR A 241 -6.97 -2.95 6.18
CA THR A 241 -6.34 -1.68 6.55
C THR A 241 -5.88 -1.79 7.99
N TRP A 242 -4.57 -1.70 8.19
CA TRP A 242 -3.95 -1.80 9.50
C TRP A 242 -3.75 -0.40 10.08
N THR A 243 -4.27 -0.17 11.29
CA THR A 243 -4.02 1.06 12.07
C THR A 243 -2.79 0.85 12.94
N LEU A 244 -1.72 1.59 12.66
CA LEU A 244 -0.38 1.39 13.22
C LEU A 244 0.04 2.51 14.19
N ARG A 245 -0.79 3.54 14.32
CA ARG A 245 -0.48 4.81 15.01
C ARG A 245 -0.02 4.63 16.46
N ASP A 246 -0.37 3.56 17.15
CA ASP A 246 -0.01 3.37 18.56
C ASP A 246 1.40 2.76 18.72
N HIS A 247 2.00 2.26 17.63
CA HIS A 247 3.28 1.55 17.64
C HIS A 247 4.35 2.18 16.74
N VAL A 248 3.97 2.69 15.57
CA VAL A 248 4.90 3.24 14.57
C VAL A 248 4.97 4.75 14.73
N ARG A 249 5.71 5.17 15.77
CA ARG A 249 5.85 6.55 16.23
C ARG A 249 7.30 6.99 16.25
N ASP A 250 7.53 8.24 15.86
CA ASP A 250 8.88 8.84 15.81
C ASP A 250 9.88 7.92 15.08
N VAL A 251 9.48 7.44 13.91
CA VAL A 251 10.27 6.53 13.09
C VAL A 251 11.01 7.28 12.00
N SER A 252 12.23 6.84 11.68
CA SER A 252 13.01 7.42 10.57
C SER A 252 12.67 6.79 9.23
N GLU A 253 12.22 5.54 9.24
CA GLU A 253 11.82 4.80 8.05
C GLU A 253 10.93 3.60 8.39
N VAL A 254 10.12 3.23 7.42
CA VAL A 254 9.34 1.99 7.39
C VAL A 254 9.75 1.20 6.16
N ARG A 255 9.86 -0.11 6.27
CA ARG A 255 10.17 -1.01 5.16
C ARG A 255 9.12 -2.10 5.06
N ILE A 256 8.68 -2.36 3.85
CA ILE A 256 7.68 -3.38 3.54
C ILE A 256 8.25 -4.37 2.51
N ARG A 257 7.96 -5.65 2.71
CA ARG A 257 8.07 -6.69 1.68
C ARG A 257 6.96 -7.72 1.90
N GLY A 258 6.84 -8.74 1.05
CA GLY A 258 5.90 -9.83 1.30
C GLY A 258 6.23 -10.60 2.58
N ALA A 259 5.21 -11.09 3.29
CA ALA A 259 5.39 -11.86 4.53
C ALA A 259 6.16 -13.16 4.28
N LYS A 260 5.96 -13.76 3.09
CA LYS A 260 6.69 -14.93 2.62
C LYS A 260 7.65 -14.51 1.52
N ALA A 261 8.91 -14.90 1.60
CA ALA A 261 9.82 -14.67 0.48
C ALA A 261 9.42 -15.59 -0.68
N GLY A 262 9.18 -15.02 -1.86
CA GLY A 262 8.77 -15.75 -3.05
C GLY A 262 8.94 -14.90 -4.30
N ARG A 263 9.32 -15.53 -5.42
CA ARG A 263 9.56 -14.85 -6.70
C ARG A 263 8.36 -14.86 -7.65
N THR A 264 7.28 -15.54 -7.29
CA THR A 264 6.15 -15.84 -8.20
C THR A 264 4.92 -14.99 -7.95
N SER A 265 4.96 -14.04 -7.01
CA SER A 265 3.82 -13.20 -6.65
C SER A 265 4.30 -11.87 -6.09
N SER A 266 3.41 -10.88 -6.15
CA SER A 266 3.62 -9.51 -5.67
C SER A 266 2.79 -9.25 -4.43
N TYR A 267 3.24 -8.34 -3.58
CA TYR A 267 2.36 -7.68 -2.62
C TYR A 267 1.88 -6.35 -3.16
N VAL A 268 0.69 -5.91 -2.71
CA VAL A 268 0.04 -4.72 -3.23
C VAL A 268 -0.41 -3.81 -2.08
N ILE A 269 -0.01 -2.54 -2.15
CA ILE A 269 -0.37 -1.50 -1.20
C ILE A 269 -1.31 -0.51 -1.88
N GLY A 270 -2.51 -0.36 -1.33
CA GLY A 270 -3.51 0.57 -1.85
C GLY A 270 -3.29 1.99 -1.36
N SER A 271 -2.97 2.15 -0.08
CA SER A 271 -2.67 3.46 0.50
C SER A 271 -1.83 3.38 1.77
N VAL A 272 -1.15 4.48 2.07
CA VAL A 272 -0.46 4.71 3.35
C VAL A 272 -0.87 6.07 3.89
N THR A 273 -1.02 6.17 5.21
CA THR A 273 -1.27 7.45 5.89
C THR A 273 -0.12 7.71 6.85
N VAL A 274 0.60 8.79 6.62
CA VAL A 274 1.69 9.25 7.48
C VAL A 274 1.28 10.54 8.18
N ARG A 275 1.98 10.87 9.26
CA ARG A 275 1.84 12.15 9.93
C ARG A 275 3.23 12.67 10.28
N ASP A 276 3.48 13.92 9.89
CA ASP A 276 4.76 14.61 10.09
C ASP A 276 5.00 15.07 11.53
#